data_AF-A0AAN7LTT8-F1
#
_entry.id   AF-A0AAN7LTT8-F1
#
_cell.length_a   1.000
_cell.length_b   1.000
_cell.length_c   1.000
_cell.angle_alpha   90.00
_cell.angle_beta   90.00
_cell.angle_gamma   90.00
#
_symmetry.space_group_name_H-M   'P 1'
#
loop_
_entity.id
_entity.type
_entity.pdbx_description
1 polymer ?
#
loop_
_entity_poly.entity_id
_entity_poly.type
_entity_poly.pdbx_seq_one_letter_code
_entity_poly.pdbx_strand_id
1 'polypeptide(L)'
;MSLAEWAWHRIQEDRPIADALDDEIREAGHLNEMISVFKLGIICTGILPSTRPSMKEVLQILKQCSGSFGSPLQKSRDEYAAAPLLRSQKLQAQASTGRLR
;
A
#
# COMPACT_ATOMS: atom_id res chain seq x y z
N MET A 1 -10.51 13.96 -15.48
CA MET A 1 -10.75 12.68 -14.79
C MET A 1 -9.44 12.24 -14.18
N SER A 2 -9.39 12.11 -12.85
CA SER A 2 -8.25 11.53 -12.13
C SER A 2 -8.30 10.00 -12.19
N LEU A 3 -7.20 9.34 -11.82
CA LEU A 3 -7.13 7.87 -11.75
C LEU A 3 -8.18 7.30 -10.78
N ALA A 4 -8.39 7.96 -9.63
CA ALA A 4 -9.38 7.53 -8.64
C ALA A 4 -10.82 7.66 -9.16
N GLU A 5 -11.12 8.75 -9.88
CA GLU A 5 -12.43 8.92 -10.53
C GLU A 5 -12.67 7.85 -11.59
N TRP A 6 -11.67 7.59 -12.45
CA TRP A 6 -11.76 6.51 -13.43
C TRP A 6 -11.98 5.14 -12.78
N ALA A 7 -11.23 4.82 -11.72
CA ALA A 7 -11.33 3.55 -11.02
C ALA A 7 -12.71 3.39 -10.32
N TRP A 8 -13.27 4.48 -9.78
CA TRP A 8 -14.63 4.48 -9.24
C TRP A 8 -15.68 4.20 -10.33
N HIS A 9 -15.55 4.82 -11.51
CA HIS A 9 -16.43 4.52 -12.65
C HIS A 9 -16.37 3.05 -13.06
N ARG A 10 -15.19 2.43 -13.04
CA ARG A 10 -15.04 0.99 -13.34
C ARG A 10 -15.84 0.07 -12.42
N ILE A 11 -16.05 0.45 -11.15
CA ILE A 11 -16.90 -0.32 -10.22
C ILE A 11 -18.39 -0.18 -10.56
N GLN A 12 -18.80 0.95 -11.12
CA GLN A 12 -20.19 1.22 -11.49
C GLN A 12 -20.58 0.61 -12.84
N GLU A 13 -19.59 0.35 -13.71
CA GLU A 13 -19.80 -0.38 -14.95
C GLU A 13 -20.12 -1.86 -14.64
N ASP A 14 -21.01 -2.48 -15.42
CA ASP A 14 -21.31 -3.93 -15.35
C ASP A 14 -20.18 -4.76 -16.01
N ARG A 15 -18.92 -4.35 -15.76
CA ARG A 15 -17.72 -4.97 -16.29
C ARG A 15 -16.91 -5.62 -15.17
N PRO A 16 -16.22 -6.73 -15.46
CA PRO A 16 -15.32 -7.35 -14.49
C PRO A 16 -14.23 -6.37 -14.02
N ILE A 17 -14.03 -6.26 -12.71
CA ILE A 17 -12.90 -5.51 -12.13
C ILE A 17 -11.55 -6.08 -12.59
N ALA A 18 -11.51 -7.38 -12.91
CA ALA A 18 -10.34 -8.06 -13.48
C ALA A 18 -9.80 -7.37 -14.75
N ASP A 19 -10.66 -6.71 -15.53
CA ASP A 19 -10.28 -5.99 -16.75
C ASP A 19 -9.60 -4.65 -16.44
N ALA A 20 -9.67 -4.18 -15.20
CA ALA A 20 -9.01 -2.95 -14.73
C ALA A 20 -7.67 -3.24 -14.04
N LEU A 21 -7.33 -4.51 -13.84
CA LEU A 21 -6.04 -4.92 -13.30
C LEU A 21 -4.98 -4.86 -14.39
N ASP A 22 -3.76 -4.50 -13.99
CA ASP A 22 -2.60 -4.50 -14.86
C ASP A 22 -2.24 -5.94 -15.25
N ASP A 23 -2.10 -6.18 -16.56
CA ASP A 23 -1.85 -7.50 -17.14
C ASP A 23 -0.48 -8.06 -16.74
N GLU A 24 0.52 -7.21 -16.45
CA GLU A 24 1.87 -7.64 -16.09
C GLU A 24 1.94 -8.28 -14.69
N ILE A 25 0.97 -7.95 -13.83
CA ILE A 25 0.89 -8.46 -12.44
C ILE A 25 -0.34 -9.34 -12.20
N ARG A 26 -1.15 -9.61 -13.25
CA ARG A 26 -2.36 -10.41 -13.12
C ARG A 26 -2.00 -11.88 -12.98
N GLU A 27 -1.97 -12.34 -11.74
CA GLU A 27 -1.74 -13.74 -11.40
C GLU A 27 -3.06 -14.46 -11.14
N ALA A 28 -3.36 -15.52 -11.90
CA ALA A 28 -4.63 -16.24 -11.81
C ALA A 28 -4.92 -16.78 -10.39
N GLY A 29 -3.88 -17.12 -9.63
CA GLY A 29 -3.99 -17.59 -8.25
C GLY A 29 -4.38 -16.50 -7.24
N HIS A 30 -4.23 -15.22 -7.58
CA HIS A 30 -4.40 -14.09 -6.65
C HIS A 30 -5.51 -13.12 -7.09
N LEU A 31 -6.32 -13.50 -8.07
CA LEU A 31 -7.28 -12.59 -8.70
C LEU A 31 -8.28 -12.01 -7.69
N ASN A 32 -8.74 -12.81 -6.72
CA ASN A 32 -9.69 -12.36 -5.70
C ASN A 32 -9.07 -11.35 -4.74
N GLU A 33 -7.81 -11.58 -4.34
CA GLU A 33 -7.03 -10.69 -3.50
C GLU A 33 -6.76 -9.38 -4.23
N MET A 34 -6.36 -9.44 -5.50
CA MET A 34 -6.14 -8.25 -6.33
C MET A 34 -7.42 -7.42 -6.49
N ILE A 35 -8.56 -8.06 -6.74
CA ILE A 35 -9.88 -7.38 -6.80
C ILE A 35 -10.22 -6.76 -5.44
N SER A 36 -9.94 -7.44 -4.34
CA SER A 36 -10.21 -6.94 -2.99
C SER A 36 -9.36 -5.71 -2.66
N VAL A 37 -8.07 -5.75 -2.98
CA VAL A 37 -7.15 -4.62 -2.82
C VAL A 37 -7.53 -3.46 -3.72
N PHE A 38 -7.97 -3.71 -4.96
CA PHE A 38 -8.47 -2.68 -5.87
C PHE A 38 -9.66 -1.93 -5.27
N LYS A 39 -10.66 -2.66 -4.76
CA LYS A 39 -11.82 -2.06 -4.07
C LYS A 39 -11.40 -1.27 -2.84
N LEU A 40 -10.48 -1.80 -2.03
CA LEU A 40 -9.95 -1.12 -0.85
C LEU A 40 -9.24 0.18 -1.21
N GLY A 41 -8.41 0.18 -2.25
CA GLY A 41 -7.71 1.37 -2.75
C GLY A 41 -8.68 2.49 -3.13
N ILE A 42 -9.77 2.14 -3.80
CA ILE A 42 -10.83 3.09 -4.17
C ILE A 42 -11.47 3.72 -2.93
N ILE A 43 -11.84 2.93 -1.93
CA ILE A 43 -12.43 3.43 -0.67
C ILE A 43 -11.45 4.36 0.07
N CYS A 44 -10.16 4.02 0.09
CA CYS A 44 -9.09 4.87 0.64
C CYS A 44 -8.95 6.22 -0.09
N THR A 45 -9.33 6.28 -1.36
CA THR A 45 -9.30 7.52 -2.17
C THR A 45 -10.63 8.26 -2.22
N GLY A 46 -11.60 7.91 -1.35
CA GLY A 46 -12.91 8.56 -1.30
C GLY A 46 -12.83 10.09 -1.24
N ILE A 47 -13.71 10.77 -1.98
CA ILE A 47 -13.79 12.24 -2.03
C ILE A 47 -13.99 12.80 -0.61
N LEU A 48 -14.93 12.17 0.10
CA LEU A 48 -15.17 12.24 1.54
C LEU A 48 -13.95 11.88 2.40
N PRO A 49 -13.22 12.77 3.13
CA PRO A 49 -12.25 12.29 4.12
C PRO A 49 -12.88 11.37 5.17
N SER A 50 -14.14 11.63 5.54
CA SER A 50 -14.92 10.83 6.50
C SER A 50 -15.36 9.46 5.98
N THR A 51 -15.34 9.22 4.67
CA THR A 51 -15.68 7.91 4.09
C THR A 51 -14.47 7.00 3.94
N ARG A 52 -13.27 7.53 4.18
CA ARG A 52 -12.02 6.76 4.09
C ARG A 52 -11.88 5.92 5.35
N PRO A 53 -11.43 4.66 5.23
CA PRO A 53 -11.18 3.80 6.37
C PRO A 53 -9.99 4.32 7.17
N SER A 54 -10.00 4.06 8.47
CA SER A 54 -8.81 4.21 9.30
C SER A 54 -7.73 3.22 8.87
N MET A 55 -6.46 3.54 9.12
CA MET A 55 -5.36 2.62 8.79
C MET A 55 -5.48 1.27 9.53
N LYS A 56 -6.13 1.25 10.69
CA LYS A 56 -6.45 0.00 11.42
C LYS A 56 -7.38 -0.91 10.60
N GLU A 57 -8.44 -0.34 10.02
CA GLU A 57 -9.39 -1.08 9.18
C GLU A 57 -8.72 -1.53 7.87
N VAL A 58 -7.92 -0.66 7.24
CA VAL A 58 -7.13 -1.00 6.04
C VAL A 58 -6.26 -2.23 6.30
N LEU A 59 -5.48 -2.22 7.40
CA LEU A 59 -4.62 -3.35 7.75
C LEU A 59 -5.40 -4.63 8.06
N GLN A 60 -6.57 -4.52 8.68
CA GLN A 60 -7.43 -5.67 8.95
C GLN A 60 -7.90 -6.33 7.64
N ILE A 61 -8.34 -5.53 6.67
CA ILE A 61 -8.80 -6.02 5.36
C ILE A 61 -7.63 -6.64 4.59
N LEU A 62 -6.47 -5.98 4.56
CA LEU A 62 -5.28 -6.51 3.88
C LEU A 62 -4.83 -7.86 4.45
N LYS A 63 -4.85 -8.03 5.78
CA LYS A 63 -4.54 -9.31 6.43
C LYS A 63 -5.54 -10.42 6.07
N GLN A 64 -6.82 -10.09 5.93
CA GLN A 64 -7.83 -11.06 5.50
C GLN A 64 -7.59 -11.51 4.05
N CYS A 65 -7.13 -10.62 3.17
CA CYS A 65 -6.76 -10.97 1.79
C CYS A 65 -5.60 -11.98 1.75
N SER A 66 -4.61 -11.85 2.64
CA SER A 66 -3.49 -12.82 2.72
C SER A 66 -3.88 -14.19 3.30
N GLY A 67 -5.01 -14.29 4.00
CA GLY A 67 -5.41 -15.50 4.75
C GLY A 67 -6.16 -16.56 3.93
N SER A 68 -6.53 -16.28 2.69
CA SER A 68 -7.18 -17.24 1.78
C SER A 68 -6.22 -18.37 1.30
N PHE A 69 -4.92 -18.21 1.56
CA PHE A 69 -3.89 -19.20 1.28
C PHE A 69 -3.66 -20.10 2.48
N GLY A 70 -4.34 -21.24 2.51
CA GLY A 70 -3.97 -22.34 3.39
C GLY A 70 -2.64 -22.96 2.97
N SER A 71 -1.52 -22.49 3.53
CA SER A 71 -0.49 -23.34 4.14
C SER A 71 0.48 -22.52 5.01
N PRO A 72 1.05 -23.12 6.07
CA PRO A 72 1.73 -22.38 7.14
C PRO A 72 3.18 -22.08 6.77
N LEU A 73 3.50 -20.84 6.40
CA LEU A 73 4.81 -20.30 6.75
C LEU A 73 4.77 -19.83 8.21
N GLN A 74 4.90 -20.78 9.13
CA GLN A 74 5.68 -20.46 10.31
C GLN A 74 7.09 -20.13 9.85
N LYS A 75 7.44 -18.85 9.81
CA LYS A 75 8.78 -18.40 10.24
C LYS A 75 8.71 -16.94 10.70
N SER A 76 9.02 -16.82 11.99
CA SER A 76 9.31 -15.65 12.81
C SER A 76 8.62 -14.33 12.48
N ARG A 77 7.69 -13.99 13.36
CA ARG A 77 7.59 -12.68 13.98
C ARG A 77 8.98 -12.17 14.38
N ASP A 78 9.69 -11.55 13.45
CA ASP A 78 10.80 -10.64 13.69
C ASP A 78 10.91 -9.70 12.48
N GLU A 79 11.03 -8.41 12.77
CA GLU A 79 11.47 -7.36 11.84
C GLU A 79 10.45 -6.78 10.82
N TYR A 80 9.31 -6.33 11.32
CA TYR A 80 8.76 -5.04 10.83
C TYR A 80 9.36 -3.91 11.65
N ALA A 81 10.69 -3.77 11.60
CA ALA A 81 11.32 -2.51 11.94
C ALA A 81 10.85 -1.54 10.87
N ALA A 82 9.87 -0.71 11.21
CA ALA A 82 9.60 0.50 10.46
C ALA A 82 10.96 1.13 10.20
N ALA A 83 11.41 1.13 8.94
CA ALA A 83 12.56 1.92 8.55
C ALA A 83 12.31 3.32 9.14
N PRO A 84 13.28 3.95 9.84
CA PRO A 84 13.08 5.30 10.34
C PRO A 84 12.98 6.20 9.11
N LEU A 85 11.75 6.35 8.62
CA LEU A 85 11.39 7.40 7.70
C LEU A 85 11.77 8.69 8.43
N LEU A 86 12.76 9.38 7.88
CA LEU A 86 13.24 10.70 8.27
C LEU A 86 14.25 10.72 9.45
N ARG A 87 15.48 10.26 9.21
CA ARG A 87 16.65 10.81 9.94
C ARG A 87 17.26 11.97 9.15
N SER A 88 16.49 13.05 9.05
CA SER A 88 16.97 14.33 8.54
C SER A 88 17.30 15.21 9.74
N GLN A 89 18.59 15.52 9.97
CA GLN A 89 19.09 16.89 10.27
C GLN A 89 20.52 16.93 10.85
N LYS A 90 21.30 17.84 10.26
CA LYS A 90 22.46 18.60 10.78
C LYS A 90 23.83 17.90 10.83
N LEU A 91 24.60 18.09 9.76
CA LEU A 91 26.03 18.41 9.87
C LEU A 91 26.24 19.86 9.41
N GLN A 92 25.94 20.79 10.31
CA GLN A 92 26.61 22.08 10.47
C GLN A 92 26.97 22.12 11.95
N ALA A 93 28.18 22.39 12.42
CA ALA A 93 29.42 22.82 11.82
C ALA A 93 30.54 22.43 12.81
N GLN A 94 31.79 22.41 12.39
CA GLN A 94 32.88 22.98 13.20
C GLN A 94 34.14 23.13 12.35
N ALA A 95 34.42 24.40 12.01
CA ALA A 95 35.74 24.84 11.64
C ALA A 95 36.69 24.64 12.84
N SER A 96 37.87 24.09 12.59
CA SER A 96 39.06 24.41 13.39
C SER A 96 40.32 24.18 12.55
N THR A 97 40.92 25.32 12.22
CA THR A 97 42.33 25.62 11.96
C THR A 97 43.35 24.50 12.20
N GLY A 98 44.19 24.25 11.20
CA GLY A 98 45.47 23.54 11.35
C GLY A 98 46.45 23.93 10.24
N ARG A 99 47.40 24.82 10.57
CA ARG A 99 48.57 25.19 9.76
C ARG A 99 49.71 24.17 9.98
N LEU A 100 50.64 24.10 9.01
CA LEU A 100 52.00 23.49 8.97
C LEU A 100 52.00 22.22 8.08
N ARG A 101 52.77 22.12 6.98
CA ARG A 101 54.07 22.70 6.59
C ARG A 101 54.06 23.24 5.17
#